data_AF-D3HK71-F1
#
_entry.id   AF-D3HK71-F1
#
_cell.length_a   1.000
_cell.length_b   1.000
_cell.length_c   1.000
_cell.angle_alpha   90.00
_cell.angle_beta   90.00
_cell.angle_gamma   90.00
#
_symmetry.space_group_name_H-M   'P 1'
#
loop_
_entity.id
_entity.type
_entity.pdbx_description
1 polymer ?
#
loop_
_entity_poly.entity_id
_entity_poly.type
_entity_poly.pdbx_seq_one_letter_code
_entity_poly.pdbx_strand_id
1 'polypeptide(L)'
;MLTQNALKRKLDYARFVHLAIMFMVAMLIYLFSNIPHKWWVLLTVIVISAGIEPGLIVKRAIYRIGGTFAALLILIPLLYLTQFNYRLIPVIFIVAVIGFSVSSINTNRYDISVFFITLIAFFLLAQTTEINSPEGPFVMMLNRGICTLLGVAIVLIGDYFLFQTFHYSQKLYLFHQMMVYNFFNDVVQQITQTSPHRINSSIFVAKLRTQVIKICSPITVSSQNLKLEAKVSPQTIKRIDVFQETIWEIRRVLFALSVSEFVLHSPTTTQKHLQRFNTLMNKAKNNFIYIAEE
;
A
#
# COMPACT_ATOMS: atom_id res chain seq x y z
N MET A 1 1.98 10.15 27.00
CA MET A 1 1.72 9.13 25.95
C MET A 1 0.51 9.53 25.13
N LEU A 2 0.68 9.78 23.82
CA LEU A 2 -0.46 9.96 22.90
C LEU A 2 -1.33 8.70 22.88
N THR A 3 -2.65 8.84 23.05
CA THR A 3 -3.59 7.73 22.90
C THR A 3 -3.67 7.28 21.43
N GLN A 4 -3.92 5.99 21.18
CA GLN A 4 -4.00 5.42 19.83
C GLN A 4 -4.92 6.23 18.89
N ASN A 5 -6.05 6.72 19.41
CA ASN A 5 -7.02 7.51 18.66
C ASN A 5 -6.49 8.92 18.31
N ALA A 6 -5.75 9.57 19.22
CA ALA A 6 -5.13 10.86 18.94
C ALA A 6 -4.02 10.74 17.89
N LEU A 7 -3.21 9.67 17.95
CA LEU A 7 -2.17 9.38 16.97
C LEU A 7 -2.78 9.12 15.59
N LYS A 8 -3.83 8.30 15.52
CA LYS A 8 -4.59 8.04 14.28
C LYS A 8 -5.08 9.35 13.65
N ARG A 9 -5.78 10.19 14.41
CA ARG A 9 -6.32 11.46 13.89
C ARG A 9 -5.23 12.38 13.35
N LYS A 10 -4.08 12.48 14.04
CA LYS A 10 -2.93 13.26 13.56
C LYS A 10 -2.37 12.70 12.24
N LEU A 11 -2.24 11.38 12.13
CA LEU A 11 -1.75 10.72 10.91
C LEU A 11 -2.72 10.90 9.73
N ASP A 12 -4.03 10.74 9.98
CA ASP A 12 -5.06 10.92 8.96
C ASP A 12 -5.10 12.38 8.47
N TYR A 13 -5.03 13.34 9.39
CA TYR A 13 -5.03 14.76 9.04
C TYR A 13 -3.77 15.17 8.26
N ALA A 14 -2.58 14.78 8.74
CA ALA A 14 -1.33 15.07 8.04
C ALA A 14 -1.35 14.52 6.61
N ARG A 15 -1.92 13.33 6.43
CA ARG A 15 -2.08 12.72 5.11
C ARG A 15 -3.10 13.43 4.25
N PHE A 16 -4.26 13.81 4.80
CA PHE A 16 -5.28 14.53 4.05
C PHE A 16 -4.73 15.86 3.51
N VAL A 17 -4.06 16.64 4.37
CA VAL A 17 -3.42 17.90 3.98
C VAL A 17 -2.37 17.65 2.89
N HIS A 18 -1.55 16.61 3.04
CA HIS A 18 -0.54 16.25 2.06
C HIS A 18 -1.14 15.90 0.69
N LEU A 19 -2.15 15.03 0.65
CA LEU A 19 -2.87 14.71 -0.59
C LEU A 19 -3.46 15.99 -1.20
N ALA A 20 -4.14 16.81 -0.40
CA ALA A 20 -4.73 18.06 -0.86
C ALA A 20 -3.70 19.00 -1.50
N ILE A 21 -2.51 19.14 -0.91
CA ILE A 21 -1.42 19.95 -1.47
C ILE A 21 -0.93 19.36 -2.80
N MET A 22 -0.70 18.05 -2.88
CA MET A 22 -0.26 17.41 -4.15
C MET A 22 -1.30 17.57 -5.25
N PHE A 23 -2.58 17.38 -4.93
CA PHE A 23 -3.68 17.61 -5.87
C PHE A 23 -3.77 19.07 -6.29
N MET A 24 -3.60 20.01 -5.36
CA MET A 24 -3.59 21.45 -5.66
C MET A 24 -2.45 21.79 -6.63
N VAL A 25 -1.23 21.33 -6.38
CA VAL A 25 -0.07 21.54 -7.27
C VAL A 25 -0.34 20.95 -8.65
N ALA A 26 -0.85 19.71 -8.72
CA ALA A 26 -1.20 19.07 -9.98
C ALA A 26 -2.27 19.84 -10.75
N MET A 27 -3.26 20.39 -10.04
CA MET A 27 -4.33 21.20 -10.62
C MET A 27 -3.81 22.56 -11.11
N LEU A 28 -2.89 23.19 -10.39
CA LEU A 28 -2.24 24.42 -10.84
C LEU A 28 -1.44 24.20 -12.13
N ILE A 29 -0.71 23.09 -12.23
CA ILE A 29 -0.02 22.71 -13.48
C ILE A 29 -1.03 22.48 -14.61
N TYR A 30 -2.14 21.80 -14.32
CA TYR A 30 -3.20 21.59 -15.31
C TYR A 30 -3.83 22.91 -15.79
N LEU A 31 -4.06 23.88 -14.91
CA LEU A 31 -4.69 25.15 -15.28
C LEU A 31 -3.72 26.11 -15.97
N PHE A 32 -2.54 26.33 -15.39
CA PHE A 32 -1.65 27.43 -15.77
C PHE A 32 -0.47 27.02 -16.66
N SER A 33 -0.22 25.72 -16.85
CA SER A 33 0.86 25.27 -17.72
C SER A 33 0.46 25.21 -19.19
N ASN A 34 1.43 25.49 -20.06
CA ASN A 34 1.35 25.34 -21.51
C ASN A 34 1.89 23.98 -21.99
N ILE A 35 2.10 23.02 -21.08
CA ILE A 35 2.56 21.67 -21.43
C ILE A 35 1.50 20.95 -22.28
N PRO A 36 1.88 20.32 -23.41
CA PRO A 36 0.97 19.50 -24.21
C PRO A 36 0.42 18.34 -23.39
N HIS A 37 -0.87 18.05 -23.55
CA HIS A 37 -1.56 16.99 -22.79
C HIS A 37 -1.40 17.08 -21.26
N LYS A 38 -1.36 18.30 -20.69
CA LYS A 38 -1.24 18.58 -19.24
C LYS A 38 -2.17 17.79 -18.31
N TRP A 39 -3.31 17.29 -18.81
CA TRP A 39 -4.20 16.38 -18.05
C TRP A 39 -3.52 15.05 -17.65
N TRP A 40 -2.50 14.60 -18.40
CA TRP A 40 -1.72 13.40 -18.07
C TRP A 40 -0.90 13.54 -16.79
N VAL A 41 -0.42 14.75 -16.49
CA VAL A 41 0.27 15.04 -15.24
C VAL A 41 -0.70 14.85 -14.08
N LEU A 42 -1.86 15.49 -14.16
CA LEU A 42 -2.92 15.37 -13.15
C LEU A 42 -3.29 13.90 -12.92
N LEU A 43 -3.63 13.16 -13.98
CA LEU A 43 -4.00 11.75 -13.90
C LEU A 43 -2.92 10.91 -13.21
N THR A 44 -1.65 11.16 -13.53
CA THR A 44 -0.53 10.44 -12.91
C THR A 44 -0.46 10.70 -11.41
N VAL A 45 -0.63 11.95 -10.99
CA VAL A 45 -0.68 12.31 -9.56
C VAL A 45 -1.84 11.61 -8.86
N ILE A 46 -3.05 11.62 -9.43
CA ILE A 46 -4.24 10.97 -8.83
C ILE A 46 -3.98 9.47 -8.63
N VAL A 47 -3.50 8.79 -9.67
CA VAL A 47 -3.38 7.34 -9.70
C VAL A 47 -2.28 6.84 -8.76
N ILE A 48 -1.15 7.54 -8.69
CA ILE A 48 -0.08 7.19 -7.74
C ILE A 48 -0.53 7.49 -6.31
N SER A 49 -1.17 8.64 -6.08
CA SER A 49 -1.64 9.08 -4.76
C SER A 49 -2.78 8.21 -4.20
N ALA A 50 -3.47 7.45 -5.06
CA ALA A 50 -4.42 6.41 -4.63
C ALA A 50 -3.76 5.26 -3.85
N GLY A 51 -2.43 5.19 -3.77
CA GLY A 51 -1.73 4.33 -2.83
C GLY A 51 -1.97 4.78 -1.39
N ILE A 52 -2.90 4.12 -0.69
CA ILE A 52 -3.24 4.43 0.71
C ILE A 52 -2.12 4.01 1.68
N GLU A 53 -0.92 3.63 1.23
CA GLU A 53 0.21 3.35 2.12
C GLU A 53 1.48 4.04 1.62
N PRO A 54 2.33 4.55 2.52
CA PRO A 54 3.46 5.39 2.15
C PRO A 54 4.49 4.71 1.25
N GLY A 55 4.95 3.50 1.60
CA GLY A 55 5.84 2.75 0.69
C GLY A 55 5.14 2.23 -0.58
N LEU A 56 3.80 2.19 -0.57
CA LEU A 56 3.04 1.85 -1.76
C LEU A 56 3.03 3.00 -2.78
N ILE A 57 3.15 4.26 -2.35
CA ILE A 57 3.24 5.43 -3.24
C ILE A 57 4.54 5.36 -4.05
N VAL A 58 5.70 5.19 -3.39
CA VAL A 58 7.00 5.06 -4.06
C VAL A 58 7.03 3.84 -4.99
N LYS A 59 6.53 2.69 -4.52
CA LYS A 59 6.46 1.48 -5.34
C LYS A 59 5.56 1.66 -6.55
N ARG A 60 4.40 2.33 -6.40
CA ARG A 60 3.50 2.69 -7.50
C ARG A 60 4.14 3.69 -8.45
N ALA A 61 4.92 4.64 -7.97
CA ALA A 61 5.65 5.58 -8.82
C ALA A 61 6.68 4.85 -9.70
N ILE A 62 7.46 3.94 -9.13
CA ILE A 62 8.42 3.12 -9.88
C ILE A 62 7.70 2.24 -10.91
N TYR A 63 6.64 1.55 -10.51
CA TYR A 63 5.82 0.75 -11.42
C TYR A 63 5.12 1.57 -12.50
N ARG A 64 4.75 2.82 -12.18
CA ARG A 64 4.16 3.75 -13.16
C ARG A 64 5.17 4.15 -14.21
N ILE A 65 6.40 4.48 -13.82
CA ILE A 65 7.51 4.71 -14.74
C ILE A 65 7.74 3.44 -15.58
N GLY A 66 8.06 2.31 -14.94
CA GLY A 66 8.40 1.07 -15.64
C GLY A 66 7.33 0.61 -16.62
N GLY A 67 6.07 0.57 -16.20
CA GLY A 67 4.95 0.14 -17.04
C GLY A 67 4.67 1.10 -18.19
N THR A 68 4.75 2.43 -17.96
CA THR A 68 4.52 3.41 -19.03
C THR A 68 5.67 3.38 -20.04
N PHE A 69 6.93 3.38 -19.63
CA PHE A 69 8.06 3.32 -20.57
C PHE A 69 8.09 1.99 -21.36
N ALA A 70 7.77 0.86 -20.72
CA ALA A 70 7.62 -0.41 -21.42
C ALA A 70 6.50 -0.37 -22.47
N ALA A 71 5.35 0.24 -22.14
CA ALA A 71 4.24 0.41 -23.08
C ALA A 71 4.61 1.31 -24.25
N LEU A 72 5.29 2.43 -23.98
CA LEU A 72 5.73 3.36 -25.02
C LEU A 72 6.74 2.70 -25.98
N LEU A 73 7.64 1.86 -25.47
CA LEU A 73 8.60 1.11 -26.30
C LEU A 73 7.90 0.13 -27.24
N ILE A 74 6.87 -0.59 -26.75
CA ILE A 74 6.10 -1.56 -27.56
C ILE A 74 5.10 -0.86 -28.49
N LEU A 75 4.62 0.32 -28.12
CA LEU A 75 3.64 1.08 -28.90
C LEU A 75 4.14 1.41 -30.30
N ILE A 76 5.41 1.78 -30.48
CA ILE A 76 5.95 2.15 -31.81
C ILE A 76 5.87 0.96 -32.80
N PRO A 77 6.46 -0.23 -32.51
CA PRO A 77 6.30 -1.40 -33.37
C PRO A 77 4.84 -1.76 -33.63
N LEU A 78 3.99 -1.65 -32.62
CA LEU A 78 2.57 -1.99 -32.68
C LEU A 78 1.80 -1.05 -33.62
N LEU A 79 2.10 0.26 -33.56
CA LEU A 79 1.53 1.25 -34.48
C LEU A 79 1.95 0.98 -35.92
N TYR A 80 3.23 0.70 -36.18
CA TYR A 80 3.69 0.30 -37.52
C TYR A 80 2.97 -0.96 -38.01
N LEU A 81 2.82 -1.98 -37.14
CA LEU A 81 2.08 -3.20 -37.48
C LEU A 81 0.61 -2.91 -37.86
N THR A 82 -0.04 -1.99 -37.14
CA THR A 82 -1.43 -1.61 -37.43
C THR A 82 -1.58 -0.82 -38.73
N GLN A 83 -0.52 -0.12 -39.19
CA GLN A 83 -0.51 0.52 -40.50
C GLN A 83 -0.48 -0.50 -41.64
N PHE A 84 0.20 -1.64 -41.46
CA PHE A 84 0.18 -2.73 -42.45
C PHE A 84 -1.18 -3.44 -42.53
N ASN A 85 -1.89 -3.54 -41.40
CA ASN A 85 -3.22 -4.16 -41.36
C ASN A 85 -4.12 -3.51 -40.30
N TYR A 86 -4.96 -2.59 -40.74
CA TYR A 86 -5.88 -1.84 -39.86
C TYR A 86 -6.87 -2.74 -39.10
N ARG A 87 -7.15 -3.96 -39.59
CA ARG A 87 -8.04 -4.92 -38.91
C ARG A 87 -7.44 -5.46 -37.61
N LEU A 88 -6.15 -5.25 -37.38
CA LEU A 88 -5.49 -5.61 -36.12
C LEU A 88 -5.83 -4.63 -34.98
N ILE A 89 -6.30 -3.42 -35.27
CA ILE A 89 -6.60 -2.40 -34.24
C ILE A 89 -7.63 -2.91 -33.22
N PRO A 90 -8.82 -3.44 -33.61
CA PRO A 90 -9.78 -3.97 -32.65
C PRO A 90 -9.25 -5.18 -31.88
N VAL A 91 -8.48 -6.05 -32.54
CA VAL A 91 -7.91 -7.26 -31.91
C VAL A 91 -6.94 -6.88 -30.81
N ILE A 92 -6.00 -5.99 -31.10
CA ILE A 92 -5.00 -5.49 -30.14
C ILE A 92 -5.70 -4.74 -29.00
N PHE A 93 -6.72 -3.95 -29.30
CA PHE A 93 -7.50 -3.24 -28.29
C PHE A 93 -8.19 -4.20 -27.30
N ILE A 94 -8.86 -5.23 -27.81
CA ILE A 94 -9.50 -6.27 -26.98
C ILE A 94 -8.47 -6.98 -26.12
N VAL A 95 -7.32 -7.37 -26.69
CA VAL A 95 -6.23 -8.00 -25.93
C VAL A 95 -5.72 -7.07 -24.83
N ALA A 96 -5.58 -5.77 -25.11
CA ALA A 96 -5.15 -4.80 -24.10
C ALA A 96 -6.18 -4.65 -22.96
N VAL A 97 -7.48 -4.65 -23.27
CA VAL A 97 -8.56 -4.60 -22.27
C VAL A 97 -8.59 -5.87 -21.40
N ILE A 98 -8.44 -7.04 -21.99
CA ILE A 98 -8.33 -8.31 -21.26
C ILE A 98 -7.08 -8.30 -20.38
N GLY A 99 -5.94 -7.91 -20.93
CA GLY A 99 -4.67 -7.78 -20.21
C GLY A 99 -4.77 -6.82 -19.03
N PHE A 100 -5.43 -5.67 -19.21
CA PHE A 100 -5.70 -4.74 -18.11
C PHE A 100 -6.60 -5.37 -17.04
N SER A 101 -7.71 -6.00 -17.44
CA SER A 101 -8.67 -6.61 -16.52
C SER A 101 -8.01 -7.71 -15.67
N VAL A 102 -7.28 -8.63 -16.30
CA VAL A 102 -6.58 -9.72 -15.61
C VAL A 102 -5.46 -9.19 -14.72
N SER A 103 -4.65 -8.26 -15.22
CA SER A 103 -3.54 -7.70 -14.42
C SER A 103 -4.04 -6.86 -13.25
N SER A 104 -5.19 -6.18 -13.37
CA SER A 104 -5.75 -5.34 -12.31
C SER A 104 -6.12 -6.13 -11.05
N ILE A 105 -6.39 -7.44 -11.19
CA ILE A 105 -6.64 -8.35 -10.08
C ILE A 105 -5.34 -8.60 -9.28
N ASN A 106 -4.18 -8.58 -9.95
CA ASN A 106 -2.89 -8.80 -9.32
C ASN A 106 -2.23 -7.49 -8.88
N THR A 107 -2.56 -7.04 -7.68
CA THR A 107 -2.05 -5.79 -7.09
C THR A 107 -0.53 -5.79 -6.84
N ASN A 108 0.13 -6.95 -6.83
CA ASN A 108 1.58 -7.04 -6.66
C ASN A 108 2.37 -6.64 -7.91
N ARG A 109 1.78 -6.77 -9.11
CA ARG A 109 2.39 -6.44 -10.41
C ARG A 109 1.62 -5.31 -11.11
N TYR A 110 1.46 -4.22 -10.37
CA TYR A 110 0.80 -3.01 -10.87
C TYR A 110 1.47 -2.44 -12.15
N ASP A 111 2.76 -2.71 -12.36
CA ASP A 111 3.50 -2.39 -13.58
C ASP A 111 2.83 -2.95 -14.85
N ILE A 112 2.30 -4.17 -14.79
CA ILE A 112 1.61 -4.83 -15.91
C ILE A 112 0.27 -4.14 -16.21
N SER A 113 -0.47 -3.74 -15.18
CA SER A 113 -1.71 -2.98 -15.37
C SER A 113 -1.45 -1.60 -15.96
N VAL A 114 -0.37 -0.94 -15.53
CA VAL A 114 0.07 0.34 -16.10
C VAL A 114 0.43 0.18 -17.57
N PHE A 115 1.09 -0.93 -17.93
CA PHE A 115 1.43 -1.22 -19.32
C PHE A 115 0.17 -1.25 -20.20
N PHE A 116 -0.80 -2.09 -19.84
CA PHE A 116 -2.02 -2.24 -20.65
C PHE A 116 -2.91 -1.00 -20.65
N ILE A 117 -3.09 -0.31 -19.52
CA ILE A 117 -3.89 0.93 -19.50
C ILE A 117 -3.25 2.04 -20.33
N THR A 118 -1.92 2.07 -20.42
CA THR A 118 -1.21 3.02 -21.29
C THR A 118 -1.49 2.70 -22.75
N LEU A 119 -1.44 1.43 -23.16
CA LEU A 119 -1.82 1.03 -24.52
C LEU A 119 -3.28 1.38 -24.84
N ILE A 120 -4.23 1.04 -23.96
CA ILE A 120 -5.65 1.37 -24.12
C ILE A 120 -5.85 2.88 -24.31
N ALA A 121 -5.21 3.70 -23.48
CA ALA A 121 -5.33 5.16 -23.57
C ALA A 121 -4.84 5.70 -24.91
N PHE A 122 -3.73 5.18 -25.45
CA PHE A 122 -3.22 5.59 -26.76
C PHE A 122 -4.12 5.14 -27.92
N PHE A 123 -4.64 3.91 -27.88
CA PHE A 123 -5.57 3.44 -28.90
C PHE A 123 -6.91 4.19 -28.89
N LEU A 124 -7.43 4.53 -27.71
CA LEU A 124 -8.63 5.37 -27.58
C LEU A 124 -8.38 6.79 -28.10
N LEU A 125 -7.21 7.36 -27.78
CA LEU A 125 -6.88 8.70 -28.27
C LEU A 125 -6.76 8.71 -29.81
N ALA A 126 -6.14 7.68 -30.38
CA ALA A 126 -6.03 7.51 -31.83
C ALA A 126 -7.39 7.39 -32.55
N GLN A 127 -8.44 6.93 -31.86
CA GLN A 127 -9.79 6.81 -32.42
C GLN A 127 -10.66 8.06 -32.21
N THR A 128 -10.39 8.87 -31.18
CA THR A 128 -11.26 9.99 -30.78
C THR A 128 -10.81 11.35 -31.30
N THR A 129 -9.58 11.48 -31.81
CA THR A 129 -9.14 12.70 -32.50
C THR A 129 -9.63 12.72 -33.95
N GLU A 130 -10.73 13.44 -34.21
CA GLU A 130 -11.30 13.66 -35.55
C GLU A 130 -10.38 14.49 -36.48
N ILE A 131 -9.45 15.23 -35.89
CA ILE A 131 -8.40 15.98 -36.58
C ILE A 131 -7.12 15.16 -36.38
N ASN A 132 -6.41 14.83 -37.47
CA ASN A 132 -5.05 14.30 -37.39
C ASN A 132 -4.31 15.09 -36.31
N SER A 133 -3.98 14.43 -35.21
CA SER A 133 -3.18 15.02 -34.14
C SER A 133 -2.06 15.83 -34.81
N PRO A 134 -1.93 17.15 -34.55
CA PRO A 134 -0.86 17.95 -35.15
C PRO A 134 0.53 17.42 -34.78
N GLU A 135 0.58 16.56 -33.75
CA GLU A 135 1.77 15.86 -33.29
C GLU A 135 1.84 14.44 -33.86
N GLY A 136 3.00 14.07 -34.40
CA GLY A 136 3.27 12.69 -34.80
C GLY A 136 3.30 11.73 -33.60
N PRO A 137 3.14 10.40 -33.82
CA PRO A 137 3.11 9.40 -32.75
C PRO A 137 4.31 9.44 -31.80
N PHE A 138 5.48 9.79 -32.33
CA PHE A 138 6.72 9.92 -31.56
C PHE A 138 6.69 11.12 -30.61
N VAL A 139 6.18 12.27 -31.05
CA VAL A 139 6.04 13.48 -30.22
C VAL A 139 5.06 13.23 -29.08
N MET A 140 3.94 12.56 -29.38
CA MET A 140 2.95 12.17 -28.38
C MET A 140 3.52 11.19 -27.34
N MET A 141 4.38 10.26 -27.77
CA MET A 141 5.11 9.34 -26.88
C MET A 141 6.03 10.10 -25.92
N LEU A 142 6.80 11.06 -26.43
CA LEU A 142 7.69 11.90 -25.61
C LEU A 142 6.89 12.74 -24.61
N ASN A 143 5.82 13.37 -25.06
CA ASN A 143 4.92 14.15 -24.21
C ASN A 143 4.35 13.30 -23.07
N ARG A 144 3.99 12.03 -23.34
CA ARG A 144 3.55 11.11 -22.29
C ARG A 144 4.65 10.77 -21.29
N GLY A 145 5.86 10.50 -21.78
CA GLY A 145 7.03 10.23 -20.95
C GLY A 145 7.30 11.40 -19.99
N ILE A 146 7.37 12.62 -20.54
CA ILE A 146 7.60 13.85 -19.77
C ILE A 146 6.49 14.08 -18.75
N CYS A 147 5.21 14.00 -19.15
CA CYS A 147 4.09 14.18 -18.23
C CYS A 147 4.08 13.14 -17.09
N THR A 148 4.49 11.90 -17.39
CA THR A 148 4.58 10.84 -16.37
C THR A 148 5.70 11.12 -15.39
N LEU A 149 6.88 11.55 -15.87
CA LEU A 149 8.00 11.94 -15.02
C LEU A 149 7.66 13.15 -14.14
N LEU A 150 7.01 14.17 -14.70
CA LEU A 150 6.54 15.34 -13.93
C LEU A 150 5.55 14.94 -12.85
N GLY A 151 4.54 14.12 -13.19
CA GLY A 151 3.57 13.61 -12.22
C GLY A 151 4.22 12.81 -11.10
N VAL A 152 5.17 11.94 -11.44
CA VAL A 152 5.95 11.16 -10.45
C VAL A 152 6.82 12.08 -9.59
N ALA A 153 7.48 13.09 -10.17
CA ALA A 153 8.31 14.04 -9.42
C ALA A 153 7.49 14.82 -8.38
N ILE A 154 6.30 15.32 -8.75
CA ILE A 154 5.40 16.01 -7.81
C ILE A 154 5.07 15.11 -6.61
N VAL A 155 4.71 13.85 -6.89
CA VAL A 155 4.34 12.91 -5.83
C VAL A 155 5.55 12.58 -4.95
N LEU A 156 6.71 12.26 -5.53
CA LEU A 156 7.90 11.92 -4.75
C LEU A 156 8.42 13.09 -3.92
N ILE A 157 8.38 14.32 -4.45
CA ILE A 157 8.76 15.52 -3.70
C ILE A 157 7.78 15.75 -2.54
N GLY A 158 6.47 15.68 -2.81
CA GLY A 158 5.47 15.80 -1.77
C GLY A 158 5.64 14.74 -0.68
N ASP A 159 5.82 13.49 -1.08
CA ASP A 159 6.01 12.33 -0.20
C ASP A 159 7.25 12.58 0.68
N TYR A 160 8.39 12.93 0.08
CA TYR A 160 9.63 13.25 0.78
C TYR A 160 9.44 14.29 1.88
N PHE A 161 8.73 15.38 1.61
CA PHE A 161 8.46 16.43 2.60
C PHE A 161 7.64 15.91 3.80
N LEU A 162 6.63 15.07 3.57
CA LEU A 162 5.83 14.47 4.65
C LEU A 162 6.64 13.46 5.47
N PHE A 163 7.37 12.56 4.81
CA PHE A 163 8.10 11.47 5.46
C PHE A 163 9.27 11.98 6.29
N GLN A 164 10.05 12.91 5.74
CA GLN A 164 11.21 13.44 6.45
C GLN A 164 10.82 14.40 7.57
N THR A 165 9.87 15.30 7.35
CA THR A 165 9.56 16.36 8.32
C THR A 165 8.68 15.84 9.46
N PHE A 166 7.76 14.90 9.20
CA PHE A 166 6.81 14.43 10.22
C PHE A 166 7.20 13.09 10.87
N HIS A 167 8.28 12.43 10.44
CA HIS A 167 8.60 11.05 10.80
C HIS A 167 7.38 10.13 10.67
N TYR A 168 6.62 10.31 9.57
CA TYR A 168 5.30 9.70 9.39
C TYR A 168 5.36 8.17 9.46
N SER A 169 6.35 7.54 8.81
CA SER A 169 6.50 6.07 8.82
C SER A 169 6.75 5.51 10.21
N GLN A 170 7.54 6.19 11.04
CA GLN A 170 7.79 5.77 12.43
C GLN A 170 6.51 5.89 13.26
N LYS A 171 5.80 7.01 13.16
CA LYS A 171 4.51 7.23 13.84
C LYS A 171 3.45 6.24 13.38
N LEU A 172 3.39 5.94 12.08
CA LEU A 172 2.48 4.97 11.49
C LEU A 172 2.82 3.55 11.97
N TYR A 173 4.10 3.18 12.02
CA TYR A 173 4.50 1.89 12.54
C TYR A 173 4.15 1.73 14.02
N LEU A 174 4.43 2.76 14.84
CA LEU A 174 4.05 2.78 16.25
C LEU A 174 2.53 2.65 16.43
N PHE A 175 1.73 3.34 15.59
CA PHE A 175 0.28 3.17 15.58
C PHE A 175 -0.14 1.71 15.32
N HIS A 176 0.49 1.05 14.35
CA HIS A 176 0.25 -0.37 14.09
C HIS A 176 0.70 -1.26 15.26
N GLN A 177 1.84 -0.96 15.91
CA GLN A 177 2.30 -1.69 17.10
C GLN A 177 1.26 -1.61 18.23
N MET A 178 0.73 -0.41 18.50
CA MET A 178 -0.32 -0.19 19.49
C MET A 178 -1.61 -0.93 19.12
N MET A 179 -2.03 -0.86 17.86
CA MET A 179 -3.24 -1.55 17.38
C MET A 179 -3.15 -3.06 17.58
N VAL A 180 -2.04 -3.68 17.16
CA VAL A 180 -1.81 -5.13 17.30
C VAL A 180 -1.74 -5.53 18.77
N TYR A 181 -1.04 -4.74 19.59
CA TYR A 181 -0.91 -4.98 21.03
C TYR A 181 -2.28 -4.93 21.74
N ASN A 182 -3.07 -3.89 21.50
CA ASN A 182 -4.40 -3.75 22.09
C ASN A 182 -5.33 -4.87 21.62
N PHE A 183 -5.32 -5.19 20.32
CA PHE A 183 -6.10 -6.30 19.78
C PHE A 183 -5.79 -7.64 20.48
N PHE A 184 -4.52 -7.97 20.70
CA PHE A 184 -4.18 -9.23 21.38
C PHE A 184 -4.65 -9.26 22.84
N ASN A 185 -4.54 -8.16 23.57
CA ASN A 185 -5.08 -8.07 24.92
C ASN A 185 -6.61 -8.24 24.92
N ASP A 186 -7.31 -7.55 24.03
CA ASP A 186 -8.77 -7.63 23.92
C ASP A 186 -9.23 -9.06 23.60
N VAL A 187 -8.54 -9.77 22.71
CA VAL A 187 -8.87 -11.16 22.36
C VAL A 187 -8.60 -12.09 23.54
N VAL A 188 -7.46 -12.00 24.23
CA VAL A 188 -7.18 -12.86 25.39
C VAL A 188 -8.17 -12.58 26.51
N GLN A 189 -8.54 -11.32 26.72
CA GLN A 189 -9.60 -10.96 27.66
C GLN A 189 -10.94 -11.60 27.27
N GLN A 190 -11.31 -11.56 25.99
CA GLN A 190 -12.51 -12.27 25.50
C GLN A 190 -12.41 -13.79 25.74
N ILE A 191 -11.26 -14.42 25.50
CA ILE A 191 -11.10 -15.86 25.71
C ILE A 191 -11.26 -16.21 27.19
N THR A 192 -10.60 -15.47 28.09
CA THR A 192 -10.66 -15.70 29.54
C THR A 192 -12.02 -15.39 30.18
N GLN A 193 -12.77 -14.43 29.63
CA GLN A 193 -14.08 -14.05 30.17
C GLN A 193 -15.23 -14.87 29.58
N THR A 194 -15.04 -15.55 28.45
CA THR A 194 -16.12 -16.29 27.82
C THR A 194 -16.21 -17.71 28.37
N SER A 195 -17.41 -18.07 28.86
CA SER A 195 -17.69 -19.45 29.26
C SER A 195 -17.57 -20.43 28.08
N PRO A 196 -16.82 -21.54 28.22
CA PRO A 196 -16.56 -22.49 27.15
C PRO A 196 -17.82 -23.23 26.65
N HIS A 197 -18.92 -23.23 27.40
CA HIS A 197 -20.18 -23.90 27.02
C HIS A 197 -21.11 -23.06 26.14
N ARG A 198 -20.78 -21.79 25.86
CA ARG A 198 -21.67 -20.87 25.11
C ARG A 198 -21.19 -20.55 23.69
N ILE A 199 -20.05 -21.07 23.25
CA ILE A 199 -19.45 -20.71 21.97
C ILE A 199 -19.17 -21.95 21.12
N ASN A 200 -19.49 -21.84 19.83
CA ASN A 200 -18.98 -22.77 18.82
C ASN A 200 -17.51 -22.46 18.54
N SER A 201 -16.62 -23.30 19.09
CA SER A 201 -15.16 -23.15 19.02
C SER A 201 -14.64 -23.00 17.59
N SER A 202 -15.26 -23.71 16.62
CA SER A 202 -14.84 -23.64 15.21
C SER A 202 -15.11 -22.27 14.59
N ILE A 203 -16.28 -21.69 14.85
CA ILE A 203 -16.67 -20.35 14.36
C ILE A 203 -15.80 -19.28 15.00
N PHE A 204 -15.53 -19.41 16.30
CA PHE A 204 -14.66 -18.47 17.02
C PHE A 204 -13.24 -18.48 16.45
N VAL A 205 -12.62 -19.66 16.28
CA VAL A 205 -11.26 -19.78 15.74
C VAL A 205 -11.19 -19.29 14.30
N ALA A 206 -12.19 -19.58 13.46
CA ALA A 206 -12.26 -19.07 12.09
C ALA A 206 -12.35 -17.53 12.06
N LYS A 207 -13.21 -16.93 12.89
CA LYS A 207 -13.33 -15.47 13.02
C LYS A 207 -12.02 -14.86 13.52
N LEU A 208 -11.41 -15.45 14.54
CA LEU A 208 -10.15 -15.01 15.10
C LEU A 208 -9.03 -15.03 14.05
N ARG A 209 -8.93 -16.11 13.25
CA ARG A 209 -7.97 -16.21 12.15
C ARG A 209 -8.12 -15.05 11.16
N THR A 210 -9.35 -14.77 10.72
CA THR A 210 -9.63 -13.67 9.80
C THR A 210 -9.25 -12.31 10.40
N GLN A 211 -9.56 -12.08 11.67
CA GLN A 211 -9.21 -10.84 12.37
C GLN A 211 -7.69 -10.67 12.55
N VAL A 212 -6.99 -11.74 12.95
CA VAL A 212 -5.52 -11.75 13.09
C VAL A 212 -4.86 -11.40 11.75
N ILE A 213 -5.29 -12.03 10.65
CA ILE A 213 -4.75 -11.72 9.30
C ILE A 213 -4.98 -10.24 8.96
N LYS A 214 -6.20 -9.74 9.16
CA LYS A 214 -6.57 -8.37 8.84
C LYS A 214 -5.76 -7.34 9.64
N ILE A 215 -5.58 -7.55 10.94
CA ILE A 215 -4.91 -6.59 11.84
C ILE A 215 -3.39 -6.68 11.73
N CYS A 216 -2.86 -7.87 11.45
CA CYS A 216 -1.42 -8.08 11.38
C CYS A 216 -0.80 -7.90 9.98
N SER A 217 -1.62 -7.81 8.92
CA SER A 217 -1.10 -7.51 7.58
C SER A 217 -0.46 -6.10 7.51
N PRO A 218 -1.14 -5.02 7.96
CA PRO A 218 -0.60 -3.66 7.85
C PRO A 218 0.72 -3.44 8.59
N ILE A 219 0.91 -4.07 9.75
CA ILE A 219 2.17 -3.93 10.51
C ILE A 219 3.37 -4.55 9.79
N THR A 220 3.14 -5.59 8.99
CA THR A 220 4.20 -6.22 8.19
C THR A 220 4.64 -5.27 7.09
N VAL A 221 3.67 -4.68 6.37
CA VAL A 221 3.94 -3.71 5.31
C VAL A 221 4.58 -2.44 5.87
N SER A 222 4.05 -1.91 6.97
CA SER A 222 4.62 -0.73 7.64
C SER A 222 6.05 -0.97 8.11
N SER A 223 6.40 -2.20 8.52
CA SER A 223 7.78 -2.52 8.91
C SER A 223 8.74 -2.56 7.73
N GLN A 224 8.31 -3.12 6.59
CA GLN A 224 9.13 -3.15 5.38
C GLN A 224 9.35 -1.73 4.85
N ASN A 225 8.30 -0.91 4.82
CA ASN A 225 8.39 0.48 4.40
C ASN A 225 9.36 1.28 5.29
N LEU A 226 9.28 1.11 6.61
CA LEU A 226 10.17 1.79 7.54
C LEU A 226 11.63 1.36 7.36
N LYS A 227 11.91 0.08 7.09
CA LYS A 227 13.28 -0.39 6.84
C LYS A 227 13.90 0.14 5.55
N LEU A 228 13.09 0.55 4.58
CA LEU A 228 13.55 1.14 3.32
C LEU A 228 13.92 2.62 3.46
N GLU A 229 13.63 3.26 4.59
CA GLU A 229 14.03 4.64 4.83
C GLU A 229 15.52 4.75 5.16
N ALA A 230 16.25 5.56 4.39
CA ALA A 230 17.70 5.71 4.48
C ALA A 230 18.24 6.20 5.85
N LYS A 231 17.39 6.80 6.69
CA LYS A 231 17.76 7.42 7.98
C LYS A 231 17.46 6.55 9.21
N VAL A 232 17.00 5.31 9.05
CA VAL A 232 16.64 4.47 10.20
C VAL A 232 17.88 3.84 10.83
N SER A 233 18.04 4.02 12.15
CA SER A 233 19.18 3.48 12.88
C SER A 233 19.19 1.94 12.85
N PRO A 234 20.37 1.29 12.83
CA PRO A 234 20.47 -0.17 12.93
C PRO A 234 19.79 -0.75 14.19
N GLN A 235 19.80 0.01 15.29
CA GLN A 235 19.11 -0.37 16.53
C GLN A 235 17.59 -0.41 16.36
N THR A 236 17.03 0.56 15.63
CA THR A 236 15.59 0.61 15.31
C THR A 236 15.20 -0.57 14.43
N ILE A 237 16.01 -0.92 13.42
CA ILE A 237 15.79 -2.10 12.58
C ILE A 237 15.76 -3.37 13.42
N LYS A 238 16.73 -3.54 14.34
CA LYS A 238 16.76 -4.69 15.25
C LYS A 238 15.51 -4.77 16.14
N ARG A 239 15.02 -3.63 16.66
CA ARG A 239 13.77 -3.60 17.44
C ARG A 239 12.56 -4.00 16.59
N ILE A 240 12.49 -3.56 15.35
CA ILE A 240 11.44 -3.96 14.39
C ILE A 240 11.46 -5.48 14.19
N ASP A 241 12.64 -6.06 13.96
CA ASP A 241 12.80 -7.51 13.76
C ASP A 241 12.33 -8.31 14.96
N VAL A 242 12.84 -7.96 16.15
CA VAL A 242 12.44 -8.61 17.41
C VAL A 242 10.94 -8.47 17.65
N PHE A 243 10.35 -7.31 17.33
CA PHE A 243 8.92 -7.10 17.46
C PHE A 243 8.13 -8.01 16.50
N GLN A 244 8.50 -8.08 15.21
CA GLN A 244 7.82 -8.93 14.22
C GLN A 244 7.87 -10.42 14.60
N GLU A 245 9.04 -10.91 15.03
CA GLU A 245 9.19 -12.28 15.53
C GLU A 245 8.29 -12.51 16.74
N THR A 246 8.28 -11.58 17.69
CA THR A 246 7.46 -11.68 18.91
C THR A 246 5.97 -11.71 18.57
N ILE A 247 5.49 -10.89 17.63
CA ILE A 247 4.10 -10.94 17.15
C ILE A 247 3.78 -12.29 16.53
N TRP A 248 4.70 -12.87 15.74
CA TRP A 248 4.49 -14.20 15.16
C TRP A 248 4.37 -15.29 16.25
N GLU A 249 5.17 -15.20 17.32
CA GLU A 249 5.04 -16.08 18.48
C GLU A 249 3.71 -15.89 19.21
N ILE A 250 3.29 -14.64 19.45
CA ILE A 250 2.02 -14.32 20.10
C ILE A 250 0.85 -14.93 19.34
N ARG A 251 0.84 -14.84 18.00
CA ARG A 251 -0.22 -15.47 17.18
C ARG A 251 -0.33 -16.97 17.45
N ARG A 252 0.80 -17.69 17.49
CA ARG A 252 0.81 -19.14 17.76
C ARG A 252 0.27 -19.45 19.16
N VAL A 253 0.71 -18.70 20.17
CA VAL A 253 0.25 -18.87 21.55
C VAL A 253 -1.24 -18.54 21.70
N LEU A 254 -1.74 -17.54 20.98
CA LEU A 254 -3.15 -17.15 20.99
C LEU A 254 -4.07 -18.28 20.48
N PHE A 255 -3.69 -18.94 19.37
CA PHE A 255 -4.44 -20.09 18.87
C PHE A 255 -4.31 -21.30 19.80
N ALA A 256 -3.13 -21.55 20.36
CA ALA A 256 -2.94 -22.62 21.35
C ALA A 256 -3.83 -22.39 22.59
N LEU A 257 -3.92 -21.15 23.07
CA LEU A 257 -4.77 -20.75 24.19
C LEU A 257 -6.27 -20.92 23.86
N SER A 258 -6.66 -20.58 22.63
CA SER A 258 -8.05 -20.81 22.17
C SER A 258 -8.39 -22.30 22.15
N VAL A 259 -7.47 -23.16 21.72
CA VAL A 259 -7.66 -24.62 21.69
C VAL A 259 -7.66 -25.21 23.09
N SER A 260 -6.74 -24.79 23.96
CA SER A 260 -6.66 -25.31 25.33
C SER A 260 -7.92 -24.99 26.14
N GLU A 261 -8.49 -23.81 25.92
CA GLU A 261 -9.66 -23.33 26.64
C GLU A 261 -10.98 -23.91 26.09
N PHE A 262 -11.19 -23.84 24.77
CA PHE A 262 -12.49 -24.17 24.16
C PHE A 262 -12.61 -25.58 23.60
N VAL A 263 -11.50 -26.33 23.48
CA VAL A 263 -11.51 -27.69 22.91
C VAL A 263 -11.04 -28.70 23.94
N LEU A 264 -9.90 -28.45 24.59
CA LEU A 264 -9.32 -29.39 25.56
C LEU A 264 -9.85 -29.19 26.98
N HIS A 265 -10.42 -28.03 27.29
CA HIS A 265 -10.88 -27.63 28.63
C HIS A 265 -9.83 -27.91 29.73
N SER A 266 -8.56 -27.67 29.42
CA SER A 266 -7.44 -27.99 30.30
C SER A 266 -6.94 -26.73 31.01
N PRO A 267 -7.35 -26.48 32.27
CA PRO A 267 -7.01 -25.22 32.95
C PRO A 267 -5.51 -25.04 33.16
N THR A 268 -4.78 -26.14 33.42
CA THR A 268 -3.32 -26.13 33.58
C THR A 268 -2.60 -25.72 32.29
N THR A 269 -3.06 -26.22 31.14
CA THR A 269 -2.51 -25.90 29.82
C THR A 269 -2.84 -24.46 29.43
N THR A 270 -4.08 -24.01 29.66
CA THR A 270 -4.49 -22.61 29.44
C THR A 270 -3.63 -21.66 30.28
N GLN A 271 -3.43 -21.92 31.56
CA GLN A 271 -2.65 -21.06 32.44
C GLN A 271 -1.19 -20.94 31.98
N LYS A 272 -0.58 -22.05 31.52
CA LYS A 272 0.77 -22.04 30.93
C LYS A 272 0.84 -21.19 29.66
N HIS A 273 -0.14 -21.30 28.77
CA HIS A 273 -0.20 -20.47 27.57
C HIS A 273 -0.41 -18.99 27.90
N LEU A 274 -1.21 -18.68 28.92
CA LEU A 274 -1.48 -17.31 29.37
C LEU A 274 -0.23 -16.65 29.98
N GLN A 275 0.54 -17.38 30.78
CA GLN A 275 1.84 -16.90 31.29
C GLN A 275 2.83 -16.61 30.15
N ARG A 276 2.91 -17.52 29.17
CA ARG A 276 3.75 -17.32 27.99
C ARG A 276 3.28 -16.11 27.16
N PHE A 277 1.98 -15.94 26.99
CA PHE A 277 1.39 -14.79 26.31
C PHE A 277 1.79 -13.48 27.01
N ASN A 278 1.63 -13.38 28.33
CA ASN A 278 2.00 -12.18 29.09
C ASN A 278 3.49 -11.84 28.96
N THR A 279 4.35 -12.86 28.99
CA THR A 279 5.80 -12.68 28.78
C THR A 279 6.11 -12.11 27.40
N LEU A 280 5.47 -12.66 26.35
CA LEU A 280 5.63 -12.18 24.98
C LEU A 280 5.04 -10.78 24.77
N MET A 281 3.92 -10.45 25.40
CA MET A 281 3.33 -9.10 25.35
C MET A 281 4.26 -8.06 25.99
N ASN A 282 4.89 -8.39 27.13
CA ASN A 282 5.89 -7.52 27.74
C ASN A 282 7.13 -7.35 26.83
N LYS A 283 7.60 -8.44 26.21
CA LYS A 283 8.68 -8.38 25.21
C LYS A 283 8.29 -7.50 24.02
N ALA A 284 7.07 -7.61 23.52
CA ALA A 284 6.57 -6.79 22.41
C ALA A 284 6.54 -5.31 22.79
N LYS A 285 6.00 -4.98 23.98
CA LYS A 285 5.95 -3.60 24.51
C LYS A 285 7.33 -2.97 24.65
N ASN A 286 8.31 -3.72 25.15
CA ASN A 286 9.69 -3.25 25.31
C ASN A 286 10.40 -2.96 23.97
N ASN A 287 9.87 -3.48 22.86
CA ASN A 287 10.38 -3.25 21.51
C ASN A 287 9.53 -2.25 20.71
N PHE A 288 8.68 -1.47 21.37
CA PHE A 288 8.02 -0.34 20.71
C PHE A 288 9.07 0.68 20.26
N ILE A 289 8.83 1.26 19.08
CA ILE A 289 9.66 2.37 18.59
C ILE A 289 9.10 3.64 19.22
N TYR A 290 9.62 4.00 20.40
CA TYR A 290 9.33 5.29 21.00
C TYR A 290 10.02 6.37 20.18
N ILE A 291 9.27 7.44 19.90
CA ILE A 291 9.81 8.67 19.35
C ILE A 291 10.55 9.31 20.52
N ALA A 292 11.86 9.56 20.37
CA ALA A 292 12.53 10.49 21.26
C ALA A 292 11.81 11.84 21.05
N GLU A 293 11.12 12.31 22.09
CA GLU A 293 10.53 13.66 22.08
C GLU A 293 11.70 14.64 21.91
N GLU A 294 11.81 15.24 20.73
CA GLU A 294 12.37 16.58 20.57
C GLU A 294 11.28 17.61 20.85
#